data_AF-A0A258KZ22-F1
#
_entry.id   AF-A0A258KZ22-F1
#
_cell.length_a   1.000
_cell.length_b   1.000
_cell.length_c   1.000
_cell.angle_alpha   90.00
_cell.angle_beta   90.00
_cell.angle_gamma   90.00
#
_symmetry.space_group_name_H-M   'P 1'
#
loop_
_entity.id
_entity.type
_entity.pdbx_description
1 polymer ?
#
loop_
_entity_poly.entity_id
_entity_poly.type
_entity_poly.pdbx_seq_one_letter_code
_entity_poly.pdbx_strand_id
1 'polypeptide(L)'
;ELPYQSASVSWDQFDLDYIKGISLKNHLGQPAQLLMVPGNHDISDAIGFYKPMKPHTDATSMVNIYNLMMQPSTPLTNGTYDYKRDKINYSKNIDGIHFVFITLWPDSAQRIWMEKDLQEISIDMPVIIFTHDQPECEAKHFTSPNSSNINAVDRFENLLSECYKDGTTANTDGGTTIIEQQGWISFLKKHPNIKAYFHGNSNWNQFYVYTGLCKEVALNTFRVDSPMKGKYSSKDETKLSFQVISIDTNSLIMTVRECLWNTDPLNEAKPLQWGDSKTISL
;
A
#
# COMPACT_ATOMS: atom_id res chain seq x y z
N GLU A 1 29.21 -2.17 -8.91
CA GLU A 1 27.78 -2.00 -8.59
C GLU A 1 27.45 -0.52 -8.69
N LEU A 2 26.33 -0.15 -9.31
CA LEU A 2 25.84 1.23 -9.27
C LEU A 2 25.51 1.58 -7.80
N PRO A 3 25.80 2.81 -7.32
CA PRO A 3 25.47 3.18 -5.96
C PRO A 3 23.95 3.16 -5.76
N TYR A 4 23.47 2.40 -4.78
CA TYR A 4 22.07 2.45 -4.33
C TYR A 4 21.84 3.78 -3.60
N GLN A 5 20.81 4.52 -4.00
CA GLN A 5 20.40 5.78 -3.35
C GLN A 5 19.78 5.48 -1.98
N SER A 6 20.12 6.25 -0.94
CA SER A 6 19.55 6.06 0.40
C SER A 6 18.11 6.56 0.49
N ALA A 7 17.33 6.05 1.45
CA ALA A 7 15.94 6.47 1.67
C ALA A 7 15.85 7.97 1.97
N SER A 8 16.83 8.55 2.68
CA SER A 8 16.88 10.00 2.91
C SER A 8 16.96 10.81 1.62
N VAL A 9 17.85 10.45 0.68
CA VAL A 9 17.99 11.17 -0.60
C VAL A 9 16.75 10.96 -1.47
N SER A 10 16.20 9.74 -1.48
CA SER A 10 14.95 9.43 -2.20
C SER A 10 13.77 10.22 -1.64
N TRP A 11 13.70 10.40 -0.32
CA TRP A 11 12.65 11.19 0.31
C TRP A 11 12.76 12.67 -0.05
N ASP A 12 13.96 13.24 -0.04
CA ASP A 12 14.15 14.65 -0.42
C ASP A 12 13.69 14.91 -1.86
N GLN A 13 13.98 13.99 -2.79
CA GLN A 13 13.47 14.04 -4.16
C GLN A 13 11.94 13.91 -4.20
N PHE A 14 11.39 12.93 -3.48
CA PHE A 14 9.94 12.72 -3.40
C PHE A 14 9.21 13.97 -2.86
N ASP A 15 9.73 14.59 -1.81
CA ASP A 15 9.16 15.79 -1.20
C ASP A 15 9.18 16.97 -2.18
N LEU A 16 10.27 17.15 -2.93
CA LEU A 16 10.35 18.17 -3.96
C LEU A 16 9.36 17.93 -5.10
N ASP A 17 9.26 16.71 -5.60
CA ASP A 17 8.44 16.38 -6.77
C ASP A 17 6.95 16.31 -6.44
N TYR A 18 6.58 15.60 -5.36
CA TYR A 18 5.21 15.20 -5.08
C TYR A 18 4.52 15.98 -3.95
N ILE A 19 5.28 16.53 -3.00
CA ILE A 19 4.70 17.30 -1.89
C ILE A 19 4.72 18.80 -2.23
N LYS A 20 5.88 19.31 -2.63
CA LYS A 20 6.10 20.75 -2.90
C LYS A 20 5.87 21.11 -4.37
N GLY A 21 6.15 20.18 -5.29
CA GLY A 21 6.12 20.42 -6.74
C GLY A 21 4.74 20.31 -7.37
N ILE A 22 3.81 19.56 -6.75
CA ILE A 22 2.46 19.38 -7.30
C ILE A 22 1.59 20.61 -7.01
N SER A 23 1.09 21.23 -8.08
CA SER A 23 0.18 22.38 -8.00
C SER A 23 -1.30 22.01 -8.15
N LEU A 24 -1.65 20.72 -8.06
CA LEU A 24 -3.02 20.24 -8.19
C LEU A 24 -3.90 20.82 -7.07
N LYS A 25 -5.12 21.24 -7.41
CA LYS A 25 -6.09 21.82 -6.49
C LYS A 25 -7.38 21.02 -6.45
N ASN A 26 -8.04 21.01 -5.29
CA ASN A 26 -9.39 20.49 -5.14
C ASN A 26 -10.43 21.48 -5.71
N HIS A 27 -11.71 21.09 -5.68
CA HIS A 27 -12.82 21.91 -6.18
C HIS A 27 -13.02 23.23 -5.40
N LEU A 28 -12.45 23.35 -4.19
CA LEU A 28 -12.44 24.56 -3.38
C LEU A 28 -11.20 25.44 -3.65
N GLY A 29 -10.35 25.07 -4.62
CA GLY A 29 -9.13 25.79 -4.96
C GLY A 29 -7.97 25.62 -3.97
N GLN A 30 -8.10 24.71 -3.00
CA GLN A 30 -7.05 24.37 -2.03
C GLN A 30 -6.10 23.32 -2.63
N PRO A 31 -4.83 23.22 -2.17
CA PRO A 31 -3.94 22.14 -2.59
C PRO A 31 -4.58 20.77 -2.42
N ALA A 32 -4.37 19.88 -3.39
CA ALA A 32 -4.82 18.50 -3.29
C ALA A 32 -4.16 17.82 -2.09
N GLN A 33 -4.93 17.00 -1.35
CA GLN A 33 -4.38 16.23 -0.23
C GLN A 33 -3.59 15.04 -0.77
N LEU A 34 -2.36 14.88 -0.30
CA LEU A 34 -1.60 13.65 -0.45
C LEU A 34 -1.95 12.70 0.70
N LEU A 35 -2.35 11.48 0.37
CA LEU A 35 -2.62 10.40 1.31
C LEU A 35 -1.69 9.24 0.94
N MET A 36 -1.00 8.66 1.93
CA MET A 36 0.12 7.77 1.68
C MET A 36 0.19 6.62 2.68
N VAL A 37 0.55 5.45 2.16
CA VAL A 37 0.99 4.28 2.93
C VAL A 37 2.42 3.94 2.53
N PRO A 38 3.25 3.41 3.45
CA PRO A 38 4.58 2.95 3.09
C PRO A 38 4.53 1.63 2.32
N GLY A 39 5.60 1.34 1.60
CA GLY A 39 5.85 0.04 0.99
C GLY A 39 6.75 -0.87 1.82
N ASN A 40 6.87 -2.12 1.39
CA ASN A 40 7.77 -3.11 2.01
C ASN A 40 9.25 -2.63 2.03
N HIS A 41 9.65 -1.85 1.03
CA HIS A 41 11.00 -1.27 0.96
C HIS A 41 11.22 -0.13 1.96
N ASP A 42 10.24 0.74 2.20
CA ASP A 42 10.37 1.78 3.23
C ASP A 42 10.56 1.15 4.62
N ILE A 43 9.84 0.05 4.87
CA ILE A 43 9.94 -0.71 6.11
C ILE A 43 11.29 -1.42 6.21
N SER A 44 11.72 -2.12 5.14
CA SER A 44 13.02 -2.81 5.11
C SER A 44 14.19 -1.84 5.25
N ASP A 45 14.10 -0.63 4.69
CA ASP A 45 15.08 0.42 4.90
C ASP A 45 15.12 0.82 6.38
N ALA A 46 13.98 0.91 7.06
CA ALA A 46 13.94 1.25 8.49
C ALA A 46 14.47 0.15 9.41
N ILE A 47 14.19 -1.13 9.15
CA ILE A 47 14.47 -2.24 10.09
C ILE A 47 15.55 -3.23 9.62
N GLY A 48 16.04 -3.08 8.40
CA GLY A 48 17.04 -3.93 7.79
C GLY A 48 16.45 -5.03 6.91
N PHE A 49 17.33 -5.78 6.27
CA PHE A 49 17.00 -6.84 5.33
C PHE A 49 18.01 -7.99 5.45
N TYR A 50 17.63 -9.20 5.04
CA TYR A 50 18.50 -10.37 5.16
C TYR A 50 19.68 -10.35 4.17
N LYS A 51 19.60 -9.55 3.11
CA LYS A 51 20.73 -9.28 2.21
C LYS A 51 21.46 -8.01 2.64
N PRO A 52 22.76 -7.89 2.34
CA PRO A 52 23.52 -6.67 2.63
C PRO A 52 22.86 -5.42 2.07
N MET A 53 22.82 -4.36 2.89
CA MET A 53 22.31 -3.03 2.53
C MET A 53 23.38 -1.97 2.80
N LYS A 54 23.33 -0.86 2.07
CA LYS A 54 24.17 0.31 2.32
C LYS A 54 23.33 1.60 2.14
N PRO A 55 23.04 2.36 3.21
CA PRO A 55 23.35 2.06 4.63
C PRO A 55 22.64 0.80 5.13
N HIS A 56 23.04 0.30 6.31
CA HIS A 56 22.40 -0.91 6.87
C HIS A 56 20.92 -0.68 7.18
N THR A 57 20.59 0.51 7.70
CA THR A 57 19.23 1.01 7.88
C THR A 57 19.17 2.52 7.61
N ASP A 58 18.02 3.00 7.17
CA ASP A 58 17.66 4.39 6.94
C ASP A 58 16.14 4.55 7.09
N ALA A 59 15.67 4.91 8.29
CA ALA A 59 14.24 5.04 8.58
C ALA A 59 13.60 6.32 8.01
N THR A 60 14.34 7.12 7.24
CA THR A 60 13.91 8.48 6.85
C THR A 60 12.57 8.50 6.13
N SER A 61 12.34 7.57 5.19
CA SER A 61 11.05 7.46 4.50
C SER A 61 9.92 7.20 5.50
N MET A 62 10.03 6.14 6.32
CA MET A 62 9.02 5.80 7.33
C MET A 62 8.74 6.95 8.31
N VAL A 63 9.78 7.64 8.78
CA VAL A 63 9.64 8.79 9.69
C VAL A 63 8.83 9.90 9.06
N ASN A 64 9.16 10.25 7.81
CA ASN A 64 8.50 11.37 7.17
C ASN A 64 7.07 11.03 6.72
N ILE A 65 6.80 9.79 6.29
CA ILE A 65 5.43 9.31 6.05
C ILE A 65 4.62 9.38 7.36
N TYR A 66 5.18 8.90 8.46
CA TYR A 66 4.53 8.95 9.78
C TYR A 66 4.22 10.39 10.19
N ASN A 67 5.19 11.30 10.12
CA ASN A 67 5.00 12.70 10.47
C ASN A 67 3.94 13.38 9.58
N LEU A 68 3.92 13.06 8.29
CA LEU A 68 2.98 13.65 7.33
C LEU A 68 1.54 13.14 7.55
N MET A 69 1.37 11.83 7.77
CA MET A 69 0.05 11.20 7.85
C MET A 69 -0.54 11.22 9.26
N MET A 70 0.27 10.95 10.28
CA MET A 70 -0.19 10.84 11.67
C MET A 70 -0.19 12.19 12.39
N GLN A 71 0.57 13.17 11.88
CA GLN A 71 0.68 14.54 12.44
C GLN A 71 0.84 14.55 13.97
N PRO A 72 1.85 13.83 14.51
CA PRO A 72 2.06 13.80 15.95
C PRO A 72 2.35 15.21 16.48
N SER A 73 1.96 15.48 17.73
CA SER A 73 2.21 16.77 18.38
C SER A 73 3.70 17.14 18.43
N THR A 74 4.57 16.13 18.46
CA THR A 74 6.01 16.26 18.29
C THR A 74 6.44 15.37 17.12
N PRO A 75 6.95 15.94 16.01
CA PRO A 75 7.48 15.16 14.90
C PRO A 75 8.56 14.18 15.35
N LEU A 76 8.49 12.95 14.85
CA LEU A 76 9.51 11.94 15.07
C LEU A 76 10.76 12.24 14.24
N THR A 77 11.87 11.69 14.69
CA THR A 77 13.17 11.69 13.99
C THR A 77 13.63 10.25 13.81
N ASN A 78 14.63 10.00 12.97
CA ASN A 78 15.21 8.65 12.84
C ASN A 78 15.68 8.06 14.18
N GLY A 79 16.08 8.90 15.15
CA GLY A 79 16.51 8.44 16.47
C GLY A 79 15.38 8.16 17.47
N THR A 80 14.16 8.63 17.20
CA THR A 80 13.00 8.45 18.10
C THR A 80 11.92 7.54 17.52
N TYR A 81 12.02 7.22 16.23
CA TYR A 81 11.13 6.31 15.53
C TYR A 81 11.40 4.85 15.90
N ASP A 82 10.32 4.12 16.16
CA ASP A 82 10.32 2.68 16.41
C ASP A 82 9.25 2.03 15.54
N TYR A 83 9.68 1.21 14.57
CA TYR A 83 8.77 0.54 13.65
C TYR A 83 7.70 -0.32 14.33
N LYS A 84 7.97 -0.88 15.51
CA LYS A 84 6.98 -1.70 16.23
C LYS A 84 5.85 -0.85 16.80
N ARG A 85 6.16 0.37 17.24
CA ARG A 85 5.22 1.29 17.88
C ARG A 85 4.57 2.25 16.88
N ASP A 86 5.37 2.85 16.01
CA ASP A 86 5.03 3.97 15.16
C ASP A 86 4.48 3.48 13.81
N LYS A 87 3.39 2.72 13.89
CA LYS A 87 2.64 2.22 12.71
C LYS A 87 1.89 3.37 12.06
N ILE A 88 1.86 3.36 10.73
CA ILE A 88 1.14 4.34 9.91
C ILE A 88 -0.20 3.72 9.57
N ASN A 89 -1.17 3.91 10.48
CA ASN A 89 -2.56 3.51 10.26
C ASN A 89 -3.45 4.70 10.57
N TYR A 90 -4.27 5.09 9.61
CA TYR A 90 -5.19 6.20 9.76
C TYR A 90 -6.38 6.04 8.83
N SER A 91 -7.45 6.77 9.11
CA SER A 91 -8.65 6.77 8.29
C SER A 91 -9.13 8.20 8.02
N LYS A 92 -9.93 8.36 6.96
CA LYS A 92 -10.59 9.61 6.62
C LYS A 92 -12.00 9.36 6.12
N ASN A 93 -12.97 10.08 6.67
CA ASN A 93 -14.30 10.18 6.11
C ASN A 93 -14.31 11.29 5.06
N ILE A 94 -14.60 10.95 3.81
CA ILE A 94 -14.71 11.91 2.71
C ILE A 94 -16.04 11.66 2.03
N ASP A 95 -16.94 12.64 2.11
CA ASP A 95 -18.22 12.65 1.40
C ASP A 95 -19.04 11.34 1.53
N GLY A 96 -19.11 10.80 2.75
CA GLY A 96 -19.91 9.59 3.06
C GLY A 96 -19.21 8.26 2.80
N ILE A 97 -17.91 8.27 2.52
CA ILE A 97 -17.07 7.07 2.32
C ILE A 97 -15.93 7.09 3.33
N HIS A 98 -15.65 5.93 3.92
CA HIS A 98 -14.58 5.74 4.87
C HIS A 98 -13.34 5.16 4.17
N PHE A 99 -12.28 5.96 4.10
CA PHE A 99 -11.01 5.56 3.53
C PHE A 99 -10.08 5.09 4.63
N VAL A 100 -9.56 3.88 4.51
CA VAL A 100 -8.67 3.23 5.48
C VAL A 100 -7.30 3.04 4.87
N PHE A 101 -6.28 3.49 5.57
CA PHE A 101 -4.88 3.40 5.16
C PHE A 101 -4.12 2.62 6.23
N ILE A 102 -3.51 1.50 5.85
CA ILE A 102 -2.79 0.63 6.78
C ILE A 102 -1.37 0.35 6.31
N THR A 103 -0.47 0.17 7.28
CA THR A 103 0.99 0.20 7.08
C THR A 103 1.50 -0.72 5.96
N LEU A 104 1.03 -1.96 5.84
CA LEU A 104 1.56 -2.88 4.81
C LEU A 104 0.53 -3.91 4.32
N TRP A 105 -0.18 -4.54 5.25
CA TRP A 105 -1.20 -5.56 4.97
C TRP A 105 -2.17 -5.63 6.17
N PRO A 106 -3.44 -6.06 6.01
CA PRO A 106 -4.39 -6.23 7.11
C PRO A 106 -4.03 -7.46 7.98
N ASP A 107 -2.88 -7.42 8.66
CA ASP A 107 -2.40 -8.44 9.58
C ASP A 107 -3.23 -8.50 10.87
N SER A 108 -2.92 -9.43 11.78
CA SER A 108 -3.66 -9.57 13.03
C SER A 108 -3.73 -8.29 13.88
N ALA A 109 -2.67 -7.49 13.92
CA ALA A 109 -2.66 -6.22 14.66
C ALA A 109 -3.46 -5.15 13.90
N GLN A 110 -3.32 -5.08 12.58
CA GLN A 110 -4.08 -4.13 11.76
C GLN A 110 -5.58 -4.41 11.76
N ARG A 111 -5.99 -5.68 11.77
CA ARG A 111 -7.41 -6.04 11.90
C ARG A 111 -7.98 -5.63 13.25
N ILE A 112 -7.21 -5.65 14.33
CA ILE A 112 -7.65 -5.13 15.64
C ILE A 112 -7.82 -3.60 15.59
N TRP A 113 -6.86 -2.90 14.98
CA TRP A 113 -6.96 -1.45 14.80
C TRP A 113 -8.15 -1.07 13.91
N MET A 114 -8.30 -1.73 12.76
CA MET A 114 -9.42 -1.52 11.84
C MET A 114 -10.76 -1.84 12.51
N GLU A 115 -10.84 -2.89 13.31
CA GLU A 115 -12.08 -3.21 14.04
C GLU A 115 -12.52 -2.05 14.94
N LYS A 116 -11.58 -1.38 15.61
CA LYS A 116 -11.88 -0.21 16.43
C LYS A 116 -12.30 0.99 15.57
N ASP A 117 -11.58 1.26 14.49
CA ASP A 117 -11.86 2.34 13.54
C ASP A 117 -13.25 2.19 12.90
N LEU A 118 -13.59 0.98 12.45
CA LEU A 118 -14.89 0.67 11.84
C LEU A 118 -16.07 0.72 12.82
N GLN A 119 -15.84 0.70 14.13
CA GLN A 119 -16.91 0.92 15.13
C GLN A 119 -17.34 2.38 15.20
N GLU A 120 -16.55 3.32 14.68
CA GLU A 120 -16.85 4.75 14.69
C GLU A 120 -17.77 5.18 13.54
N ILE A 121 -18.05 4.28 12.59
CA ILE A 121 -18.88 4.54 11.41
C ILE A 121 -20.12 3.64 11.37
N SER A 122 -21.09 4.01 10.53
CA SER A 122 -22.22 3.13 10.23
C SER A 122 -21.73 1.89 9.48
N ILE A 123 -22.33 0.73 9.78
CA ILE A 123 -22.09 -0.51 9.04
C ILE A 123 -22.48 -0.40 7.56
N ASP A 124 -23.31 0.59 7.18
CA ASP A 124 -23.70 0.84 5.80
C ASP A 124 -22.75 1.81 5.07
N MET A 125 -21.84 2.48 5.80
CA MET A 125 -20.87 3.39 5.19
C MET A 125 -19.84 2.58 4.38
N PRO A 126 -19.68 2.83 3.07
CA PRO A 126 -18.71 2.10 2.27
C PRO A 126 -17.28 2.36 2.73
N VAL A 127 -16.48 1.30 2.76
CA VAL A 127 -15.08 1.33 3.16
C VAL A 127 -14.18 0.99 1.97
N ILE A 128 -13.15 1.81 1.77
CA ILE A 128 -12.11 1.60 0.76
C ILE A 128 -10.76 1.51 1.48
N ILE A 129 -10.02 0.42 1.23
CA ILE A 129 -8.72 0.18 1.86
C ILE A 129 -7.61 0.48 0.87
N PHE A 130 -6.60 1.22 1.34
CA PHE A 130 -5.32 1.42 0.68
C PHE A 130 -4.21 0.80 1.53
N THR A 131 -3.40 -0.04 0.90
CA THR A 131 -2.22 -0.64 1.52
C THR A 131 -1.22 -1.02 0.45
N HIS A 132 -0.09 -1.65 0.80
CA HIS A 132 0.95 -1.95 -0.17
C HIS A 132 0.88 -3.40 -0.67
N ASP A 133 0.72 -4.37 0.22
CA ASP A 133 0.66 -5.79 -0.16
C ASP A 133 -0.68 -6.18 -0.78
N GLN A 134 -0.64 -7.18 -1.66
CA GLN A 134 -1.85 -7.83 -2.16
C GLN A 134 -2.64 -8.54 -1.05
N PRO A 135 -3.95 -8.80 -1.22
CA PRO A 135 -4.76 -9.53 -0.25
C PRO A 135 -4.20 -10.90 0.17
N GLU A 136 -3.50 -11.58 -0.74
CA GLU A 136 -2.81 -12.84 -0.47
C GLU A 136 -1.54 -12.68 0.40
N CYS A 137 -0.96 -11.48 0.44
CA CYS A 137 0.35 -11.18 1.05
C CYS A 137 1.51 -12.03 0.47
N GLU A 138 2.71 -11.85 1.03
CA GLU A 138 3.87 -12.71 0.81
C GLU A 138 4.36 -13.23 2.16
N ALA A 139 4.57 -14.55 2.26
CA ALA A 139 5.09 -15.24 3.44
C ALA A 139 6.35 -14.57 4.01
N LYS A 140 7.24 -14.06 3.14
CA LYS A 140 8.47 -13.40 3.56
C LYS A 140 8.25 -12.11 4.36
N HIS A 141 7.12 -11.43 4.20
CA HIS A 141 6.84 -10.20 4.91
C HIS A 141 6.43 -10.44 6.37
N PHE A 142 6.01 -11.65 6.74
CA PHE A 142 5.59 -11.97 8.11
C PHE A 142 6.76 -11.99 9.11
N THR A 143 6.46 -11.84 10.39
CA THR A 143 7.43 -12.05 11.46
C THR A 143 7.81 -13.53 11.52
N SER A 144 9.11 -13.81 11.59
CA SER A 144 9.65 -15.17 11.68
C SER A 144 9.12 -15.92 12.92
N PRO A 145 8.70 -17.18 12.76
CA PRO A 145 8.32 -18.05 13.87
C PRO A 145 9.54 -18.68 14.56
N ASN A 146 10.75 -18.55 13.99
CA ASN A 146 11.96 -19.16 14.53
C ASN A 146 12.76 -18.21 15.42
N SER A 147 12.84 -16.93 15.05
CA SER A 147 13.63 -15.94 15.77
C SER A 147 13.17 -14.53 15.47
N SER A 148 13.49 -13.57 16.34
CA SER A 148 13.22 -12.15 16.08
C SER A 148 14.19 -11.51 15.07
N ASN A 149 15.22 -12.23 14.63
CA ASN A 149 16.29 -11.69 13.80
C ASN A 149 16.02 -11.94 12.32
N ILE A 150 16.12 -10.88 11.51
CA ILE A 150 16.12 -10.99 10.05
C ILE A 150 17.39 -11.72 9.62
N ASN A 151 17.26 -12.81 8.86
CA ASN A 151 18.40 -13.65 8.51
C ASN A 151 18.18 -14.39 7.18
N ALA A 152 19.28 -14.87 6.59
CA ALA A 152 19.24 -15.54 5.29
C ALA A 152 18.83 -17.02 5.34
N VAL A 153 18.65 -17.61 6.54
CA VAL A 153 18.27 -19.02 6.73
C VAL A 153 16.78 -19.20 6.50
N ASP A 154 15.95 -18.44 7.23
CA ASP A 154 14.49 -18.52 7.11
C ASP A 154 13.89 -17.42 6.21
N ARG A 155 14.66 -16.35 5.94
CA ARG A 155 14.39 -15.33 4.92
C ARG A 155 13.12 -14.50 5.17
N PHE A 156 12.64 -14.49 6.41
CA PHE A 156 11.61 -13.53 6.82
C PHE A 156 12.20 -12.14 6.96
N GLU A 157 11.42 -11.15 6.53
CA GLU A 157 11.76 -9.74 6.52
C GLU A 157 11.17 -9.01 7.74
N ASN A 158 10.32 -9.70 8.52
CA ASN A 158 9.72 -9.20 9.78
C ASN A 158 9.01 -7.86 9.61
N LEU A 159 8.36 -7.66 8.47
CA LEU A 159 7.65 -6.42 8.15
C LEU A 159 6.28 -6.39 8.82
N LEU A 160 5.55 -7.50 8.91
CA LEU A 160 4.25 -7.58 9.56
C LEU A 160 4.38 -7.95 11.04
N SER A 161 3.43 -7.50 11.85
CA SER A 161 3.36 -7.85 13.28
C SER A 161 2.87 -9.28 13.48
N GLU A 162 2.11 -9.80 12.51
CA GLU A 162 1.66 -11.19 12.52
C GLU A 162 2.84 -12.14 12.32
N CYS A 163 2.98 -13.10 13.22
CA CYS A 163 3.91 -14.21 13.09
C CYS A 163 3.38 -15.20 12.05
N TYR A 164 4.27 -15.68 11.19
CA TYR A 164 3.94 -16.66 10.16
C TYR A 164 3.58 -18.03 10.76
N LYS A 165 2.52 -18.66 10.25
CA LYS A 165 1.91 -19.89 10.80
C LYS A 165 1.92 -21.06 9.83
N ASP A 166 2.11 -20.82 8.53
CA ASP A 166 2.09 -21.88 7.50
C ASP A 166 3.42 -22.62 7.31
N GLY A 167 4.45 -22.28 8.09
CA GLY A 167 5.73 -22.96 8.04
C GLY A 167 6.80 -22.24 8.84
N THR A 168 8.06 -22.60 8.57
CA THR A 168 9.24 -22.05 9.27
C THR A 168 10.23 -21.38 8.33
N THR A 169 9.94 -21.26 7.04
CA THR A 169 10.80 -20.59 6.06
C THR A 169 9.96 -19.86 5.02
N ALA A 170 10.38 -18.66 4.65
CA ALA A 170 9.80 -17.93 3.54
C ALA A 170 10.32 -18.48 2.21
N ASN A 171 9.45 -19.14 1.46
CA ASN A 171 9.77 -19.62 0.12
C ASN A 171 10.02 -18.44 -0.84
N THR A 172 10.84 -18.65 -1.87
CA THR A 172 11.23 -17.60 -2.83
C THR A 172 10.09 -17.05 -3.67
N ASP A 173 8.99 -17.80 -3.78
CA ASP A 173 7.90 -17.52 -4.72
C ASP A 173 6.70 -16.85 -4.03
N GLY A 174 6.97 -16.05 -2.99
CA GLY A 174 5.94 -15.42 -2.14
C GLY A 174 5.35 -16.36 -1.09
N GLY A 175 5.50 -17.68 -1.22
CA GLY A 175 5.10 -18.67 -0.22
C GLY A 175 3.59 -18.77 0.02
N THR A 176 3.19 -19.70 0.89
CA THR A 176 1.78 -19.94 1.24
C THR A 176 1.39 -19.08 2.43
N THR A 177 0.17 -18.55 2.44
CA THR A 177 -0.37 -17.69 3.51
C THR A 177 -1.83 -18.06 3.82
N ILE A 178 -2.17 -19.35 3.71
CA ILE A 178 -3.49 -19.92 3.97
C ILE A 178 -4.02 -19.51 5.34
N ILE A 179 -3.25 -19.70 6.42
CA ILE A 179 -3.75 -19.43 7.78
C ILE A 179 -3.96 -17.93 7.98
N GLU A 180 -3.06 -17.09 7.47
CA GLU A 180 -3.15 -15.63 7.59
C GLU A 180 -4.27 -15.07 6.72
N GLN A 181 -4.41 -15.55 5.49
CA GLN A 181 -5.53 -15.21 4.61
C GLN A 181 -6.88 -15.60 5.23
N GLN A 182 -6.98 -16.71 5.96
CA GLN A 182 -8.22 -17.08 6.65
C GLN A 182 -8.63 -16.01 7.68
N GLY A 183 -7.67 -15.40 8.37
CA GLY A 183 -7.91 -14.27 9.26
C GLY A 183 -8.48 -13.06 8.52
N TRP A 184 -7.90 -12.71 7.38
CA TRP A 184 -8.38 -11.63 6.52
C TRP A 184 -9.77 -11.91 5.93
N ILE A 185 -10.01 -13.12 5.42
CA ILE A 185 -11.31 -13.57 4.89
C ILE A 185 -12.39 -13.48 5.96
N SER A 186 -12.09 -13.92 7.19
CA SER A 186 -13.04 -13.86 8.30
C SER A 186 -13.40 -12.42 8.66
N PHE A 187 -12.42 -11.51 8.58
CA PHE A 187 -12.65 -10.09 8.79
C PHE A 187 -13.54 -9.47 7.70
N LEU A 188 -13.28 -9.78 6.43
CA LEU A 188 -14.12 -9.33 5.30
C LEU A 188 -15.57 -9.82 5.41
N LYS A 189 -15.79 -11.07 5.85
CA LYS A 189 -17.14 -11.60 6.08
C LYS A 189 -17.90 -10.83 7.17
N LYS A 190 -17.19 -10.32 8.18
CA LYS A 190 -17.76 -9.52 9.27
C LYS A 190 -18.04 -8.08 8.84
N HIS A 191 -17.26 -7.55 7.90
CA HIS A 191 -17.31 -6.15 7.45
C HIS A 191 -17.64 -6.07 5.95
N PRO A 192 -18.87 -6.43 5.54
CA PRO A 192 -19.29 -6.47 4.13
C PRO A 192 -19.37 -5.09 3.46
N ASN A 193 -19.24 -4.02 4.24
CA ASN A 193 -19.11 -2.64 3.76
C ASN A 193 -17.71 -2.31 3.24
N ILE A 194 -16.72 -3.20 3.39
CA ILE A 194 -15.44 -3.09 2.68
C ILE A 194 -15.66 -3.47 1.22
N LYS A 195 -15.63 -2.47 0.33
CA LYS A 195 -16.00 -2.63 -1.09
C LYS A 195 -14.83 -2.70 -2.04
N ALA A 196 -13.72 -2.07 -1.67
CA ALA A 196 -12.56 -1.96 -2.54
C ALA A 196 -11.25 -2.01 -1.76
N TYR A 197 -10.23 -2.55 -2.43
CA TYR A 197 -8.88 -2.71 -1.91
C TYR A 197 -7.87 -2.32 -2.98
N PHE A 198 -7.03 -1.33 -2.67
CA PHE A 198 -6.00 -0.82 -3.55
C PHE A 198 -4.63 -1.21 -3.01
N HIS A 199 -3.78 -1.76 -3.88
CA HIS A 199 -2.43 -2.17 -3.49
C HIS A 199 -1.38 -2.00 -4.58
N GLY A 200 -0.11 -2.06 -4.15
CA GLY A 200 1.07 -2.00 -4.99
C GLY A 200 1.73 -3.38 -5.05
N ASN A 201 2.91 -3.48 -4.43
CA ASN A 201 3.83 -4.62 -4.27
C ASN A 201 4.13 -5.51 -5.49
N SER A 202 3.09 -6.02 -6.16
CA SER A 202 3.15 -6.88 -7.34
C SER A 202 3.80 -6.23 -8.56
N ASN A 203 3.64 -4.91 -8.76
CA ASN A 203 4.19 -4.16 -9.91
C ASN A 203 3.61 -4.57 -11.27
N TRP A 204 2.27 -4.61 -11.39
CA TRP A 204 1.59 -4.56 -12.70
C TRP A 204 0.15 -4.14 -12.53
N ASN A 205 -0.39 -3.48 -13.57
CA ASN A 205 -1.76 -3.05 -13.56
C ASN A 205 -2.74 -4.22 -13.67
N GLN A 206 -3.76 -4.25 -12.80
CA GLN A 206 -4.86 -5.22 -12.86
C GLN A 206 -6.09 -4.75 -12.08
N PHE A 207 -7.25 -5.07 -12.64
CA PHE A 207 -8.58 -4.97 -12.04
C PHE A 207 -9.12 -6.38 -11.81
N TYR A 208 -9.29 -6.80 -10.57
CA TYR A 208 -9.72 -8.17 -10.26
C TYR A 208 -10.70 -8.20 -9.09
N VAL A 209 -11.16 -9.41 -8.77
CA VAL A 209 -11.96 -9.68 -7.57
C VAL A 209 -11.17 -10.71 -6.76
N TYR A 210 -10.73 -10.31 -5.57
CA TYR A 210 -10.18 -11.26 -4.62
C TYR A 210 -11.32 -12.10 -4.04
N THR A 211 -11.21 -13.42 -4.21
CA THR A 211 -12.27 -14.36 -3.82
C THR A 211 -12.00 -15.09 -2.50
N GLY A 212 -10.82 -14.90 -1.91
CA GLY A 212 -10.33 -15.76 -0.83
C GLY A 212 -10.00 -17.19 -1.30
N LEU A 213 -9.59 -18.03 -0.35
CA LEU A 213 -9.09 -19.38 -0.60
C LEU A 213 -10.13 -20.33 -1.21
N CYS A 214 -11.38 -20.21 -0.78
CA CYS A 214 -12.48 -21.09 -1.18
C CYS A 214 -13.63 -20.34 -1.88
N LYS A 215 -13.35 -19.19 -2.52
CA LYS A 215 -14.35 -18.32 -3.18
C LYS A 215 -15.47 -17.83 -2.25
N GLU A 216 -15.10 -17.49 -1.02
CA GLU A 216 -16.04 -17.19 0.07
C GLU A 216 -16.30 -15.68 0.27
N VAL A 217 -15.51 -14.84 -0.38
CA VAL A 217 -15.65 -13.38 -0.39
C VAL A 217 -15.55 -12.87 -1.82
N ALA A 218 -15.93 -11.62 -2.05
CA ALA A 218 -15.79 -10.98 -3.35
C ALA A 218 -15.39 -9.51 -3.13
N LEU A 219 -14.09 -9.28 -3.00
CA LEU A 219 -13.54 -7.94 -2.78
C LEU A 219 -13.02 -7.38 -4.09
N ASN A 220 -13.49 -6.20 -4.50
CA ASN A 220 -12.94 -5.55 -5.68
C ASN A 220 -11.51 -5.08 -5.38
N THR A 221 -10.57 -5.54 -6.19
CA THR A 221 -9.15 -5.31 -5.94
C THR A 221 -8.50 -4.69 -7.15
N PHE A 222 -7.68 -3.68 -6.89
CA PHE A 222 -7.03 -2.87 -7.91
C PHE A 222 -5.55 -2.75 -7.55
N ARG A 223 -4.69 -2.98 -8.55
CA ARG A 223 -3.25 -2.72 -8.44
C ARG A 223 -2.72 -2.02 -9.65
N VAL A 224 -1.64 -1.26 -9.45
CA VAL A 224 -1.02 -0.43 -10.48
C VAL A 224 0.39 -0.93 -10.79
N ASP A 225 0.84 -0.65 -12.02
CA ASP A 225 2.22 -0.92 -12.45
C ASP A 225 3.22 0.01 -11.72
N SER A 226 4.52 -0.34 -11.73
CA SER A 226 5.56 0.54 -11.17
C SER A 226 6.69 0.77 -12.17
N PRO A 227 7.24 1.99 -12.29
CA PRO A 227 8.20 2.30 -13.35
C PRO A 227 9.48 1.47 -13.27
N MET A 228 9.94 1.12 -12.06
CA MET A 228 11.23 0.43 -11.86
C MET A 228 11.14 -1.11 -11.88
N LYS A 229 10.01 -1.67 -11.45
CA LYS A 229 9.81 -3.13 -11.33
C LYS A 229 8.60 -3.65 -12.10
N GLY A 230 7.95 -2.75 -12.83
CA GLY A 230 6.71 -3.01 -13.53
C GLY A 230 6.84 -4.11 -14.55
N LYS A 231 5.83 -4.97 -14.62
CA LYS A 231 5.77 -6.03 -15.63
C LYS A 231 5.89 -5.45 -17.05
N TYR A 232 5.37 -4.25 -17.26
CA TYR A 232 5.38 -3.56 -18.53
C TYR A 232 6.35 -2.38 -18.54
N SER A 233 6.22 -1.47 -17.57
CA SER A 233 6.96 -0.19 -17.58
C SER A 233 8.45 -0.28 -17.27
N SER A 234 8.92 -1.33 -16.58
CA SER A 234 10.37 -1.49 -16.28
C SER A 234 11.26 -1.61 -17.52
N LYS A 235 10.70 -2.01 -18.66
CA LYS A 235 11.41 -2.16 -19.94
C LYS A 235 11.00 -1.12 -20.97
N ASP A 236 9.91 -0.41 -20.72
CA ASP A 236 9.28 0.49 -21.67
C ASP A 236 8.44 1.53 -20.91
N GLU A 237 9.05 2.67 -20.61
CA GLU A 237 8.43 3.74 -19.81
C GLU A 237 7.13 4.28 -20.42
N THR A 238 6.93 4.15 -21.75
CA THR A 238 5.69 4.56 -22.42
C THR A 238 4.49 3.66 -22.07
N LYS A 239 4.72 2.58 -21.32
CA LYS A 239 3.70 1.70 -20.74
C LYS A 239 3.41 1.99 -19.27
N LEU A 240 4.05 2.99 -18.67
CA LEU A 240 3.75 3.38 -17.30
C LEU A 240 2.28 3.81 -17.20
N SER A 241 1.61 3.38 -16.14
CA SER A 241 0.21 3.67 -15.91
C SER A 241 -0.02 4.18 -14.49
N PHE A 242 -0.97 5.09 -14.34
CA PHE A 242 -1.57 5.46 -13.07
C PHE A 242 -3.01 4.97 -13.01
N GLN A 243 -3.57 4.89 -11.80
CA GLN A 243 -5.01 4.70 -11.64
C GLN A 243 -5.69 6.03 -11.31
N VAL A 244 -6.72 6.35 -12.07
CA VAL A 244 -7.61 7.48 -11.79
C VAL A 244 -8.92 6.93 -11.25
N ILE A 245 -9.20 7.25 -10.00
CA ILE A 245 -10.41 6.83 -9.27
C ILE A 245 -11.39 8.00 -9.31
N SER A 246 -12.61 7.73 -9.77
CA SER A 246 -13.71 8.70 -9.78
C SER A 246 -14.87 8.12 -9.00
N ILE A 247 -15.39 8.88 -8.04
CA ILE A 247 -16.48 8.42 -7.16
C ILE A 247 -17.62 9.42 -7.24
N ASP A 248 -18.82 8.93 -7.58
CA ASP A 248 -20.06 9.65 -7.39
C ASP A 248 -20.63 9.26 -6.03
N THR A 249 -20.53 10.18 -5.07
CA THR A 249 -20.92 9.97 -3.68
C THR A 249 -22.44 10.03 -3.47
N ASN A 250 -23.21 10.54 -4.44
CA ASN A 250 -24.66 10.54 -4.37
C ASN A 250 -25.23 9.18 -4.78
N SER A 251 -24.69 8.60 -5.86
CA SER A 251 -25.12 7.28 -6.35
C SER A 251 -24.34 6.11 -5.75
N LEU A 252 -23.29 6.41 -4.97
CA LEU A 252 -22.35 5.43 -4.42
C LEU A 252 -21.77 4.54 -5.52
N ILE A 253 -21.24 5.17 -6.58
CA ILE A 253 -20.61 4.48 -7.70
C ILE A 253 -19.14 4.90 -7.79
N MET A 254 -18.23 3.93 -7.76
CA MET A 254 -16.82 4.15 -8.01
C MET A 254 -16.41 3.57 -9.36
N THR A 255 -15.70 4.37 -10.15
CA THR A 255 -15.04 3.92 -11.38
C THR A 255 -13.54 4.11 -11.27
N VAL A 256 -12.80 3.03 -11.47
CA VAL A 256 -11.33 3.04 -11.56
C VAL A 256 -10.95 2.92 -13.03
N ARG A 257 -10.02 3.76 -13.49
CA ARG A 257 -9.52 3.79 -14.86
C ARG A 257 -7.99 3.75 -14.87
N GLU A 258 -7.42 2.97 -15.77
CA GLU A 258 -6.00 3.02 -16.10
C GLU A 258 -5.74 4.25 -16.98
N CYS A 259 -4.82 5.11 -16.55
CA CYS A 259 -4.33 6.25 -17.29
C CYS A 259 -2.88 5.98 -17.70
N LEU A 260 -2.64 5.78 -19.01
CA LEU A 260 -1.30 5.52 -19.54
C LEU A 260 -0.54 6.84 -19.67
N TRP A 261 0.62 6.90 -19.02
CA TRP A 261 1.50 8.06 -19.01
C TRP A 261 2.55 7.96 -20.11
N ASN A 262 2.94 9.12 -20.64
CA ASN A 262 4.06 9.26 -21.58
C ASN A 262 4.02 8.29 -22.78
N THR A 263 2.81 7.98 -23.27
CA THR A 263 2.61 7.03 -24.39
C THR A 263 3.18 7.52 -25.73
N ASP A 264 3.50 8.81 -25.83
CA ASP A 264 4.05 9.47 -27.01
C ASP A 264 4.93 10.66 -26.57
N PRO A 265 6.16 10.41 -26.09
CA PRO A 265 7.01 11.42 -25.46
C PRO A 265 7.38 12.58 -26.39
N LEU A 266 7.24 12.41 -27.70
CA LEU A 266 7.56 13.44 -28.68
C LEU A 266 6.38 14.37 -28.98
N ASN A 267 5.19 14.07 -28.46
CA ASN A 267 3.95 14.79 -28.77
C ASN A 267 3.17 15.13 -27.49
N GLU A 268 3.67 16.08 -26.70
CA GLU A 268 3.07 16.51 -25.41
C GLU A 268 1.59 16.96 -25.51
N ALA A 269 1.16 17.46 -26.67
CA ALA A 269 -0.21 17.90 -26.90
C ALA A 269 -1.23 16.76 -27.10
N LYS A 270 -0.76 15.50 -27.18
CA LYS A 270 -1.63 14.34 -27.39
C LYS A 270 -2.54 14.12 -26.18
N PRO A 271 -3.83 13.79 -26.38
CA PRO A 271 -4.71 13.44 -25.27
C PRO A 271 -4.16 12.27 -24.45
N LEU A 272 -4.46 12.27 -23.15
CA LEU A 272 -4.21 11.13 -22.27
C LEU A 272 -4.85 9.86 -22.87
N GLN A 273 -4.10 8.77 -22.83
CA GLN A 273 -4.59 7.48 -23.27
C GLN A 273 -5.14 6.72 -22.07
N TRP A 274 -6.32 6.14 -22.24
CA TRP A 274 -7.01 5.36 -21.22
C TRP A 274 -6.92 3.88 -21.56
N GLY A 275 -6.60 3.07 -20.56
CA GLY A 275 -6.59 1.62 -20.66
C GLY A 275 -7.86 1.02 -20.07
N ASP A 276 -7.69 -0.04 -19.29
CA ASP A 276 -8.80 -0.77 -18.67
C ASP A 276 -9.60 0.11 -17.69
N SER A 277 -10.88 -0.23 -17.53
CA SER A 277 -11.77 0.44 -16.57
C SER A 277 -12.71 -0.55 -15.91
N LYS A 278 -13.03 -0.29 -14.63
CA LYS A 278 -14.02 -1.04 -13.87
C LYS A 278 -14.85 -0.11 -13.01
N THR A 279 -16.17 -0.26 -13.10
CA THR A 279 -17.15 0.43 -12.27
C THR A 279 -17.76 -0.53 -11.27
N ILE A 280 -17.91 -0.10 -10.02
CA ILE A 280 -18.52 -0.87 -8.93
C ILE A 280 -19.50 0.02 -8.17
N SER A 281 -20.49 -0.61 -7.55
CA SER A 281 -21.28 0.02 -6.49
C SER A 281 -20.51 -0.04 -5.18
N LEU A 282 -20.54 1.07 -4.44
CA LEU A 282 -20.07 1.22 -3.07
C LEU A 282 -21.20 0.93 -2.08
#